data_AF-A0A151ZG77-F1
#
_entry.id   AF-A0A151ZG77-F1
#
_cell.length_a   1.000
_cell.length_b   1.000
_cell.length_c   1.000
_cell.angle_alpha   90.00
_cell.angle_beta   90.00
_cell.angle_gamma   90.00
#
_symmetry.space_group_name_H-M   'P 1'
#
loop_
_entity.id
_entity.type
_entity.pdbx_description
1 polymer ?
#
loop_
_entity_poly.entity_id
_entity_poly.type
_entity_poly.pdbx_seq_one_letter_code
_entity_poly.pdbx_strand_id
1 'polypeptide(L)'
;MKATTILIIALIASIFVINNTDGQQIWDFCTGNVNAVFDIEKLTVDPDPPVIGQSATVYLAGTLNEEVTGGTSSMAIQYFFGGSWRALPVFHGEVCKMTTCPVPAGPFLYNYTLDVPFITPQGQYKGVLQVFDQNNKNITCLTFNTTLSR
;
A
#
# COMPACT_ATOMS: atom_id res chain seq x y z
N MET A 1 42.97 28.55 -47.83
CA MET A 1 41.74 29.19 -47.33
C MET A 1 40.54 28.45 -47.89
N LYS A 2 39.52 28.19 -47.06
CA LYS A 2 38.28 27.40 -47.27
C LYS A 2 38.43 25.90 -46.93
N ALA A 3 38.32 25.53 -45.66
CA ALA A 3 37.11 25.44 -44.80
C ALA A 3 36.41 24.08 -44.94
N THR A 4 36.79 23.22 -44.00
CA THR A 4 36.15 21.99 -43.54
C THR A 4 34.66 22.22 -43.29
N THR A 5 33.78 21.33 -43.74
CA THR A 5 32.39 21.29 -43.27
C THR A 5 32.02 19.84 -42.98
N ILE A 6 32.00 19.55 -41.68
CA ILE A 6 31.64 18.29 -41.05
C ILE A 6 30.14 18.07 -41.29
N LEU A 7 29.76 16.97 -41.94
CA LEU A 7 28.36 16.56 -42.03
C LEU A 7 28.00 15.89 -40.70
N ILE A 8 27.18 16.60 -39.92
CA ILE A 8 26.70 16.21 -38.60
C ILE A 8 25.63 15.13 -38.79
N ILE A 9 25.94 13.88 -38.44
CA ILE A 9 24.95 12.79 -38.40
C ILE A 9 24.04 13.08 -37.21
N ALA A 10 22.80 13.48 -37.50
CA ALA A 10 21.77 13.75 -36.51
C ALA A 10 21.41 12.45 -35.75
N LEU A 11 21.90 12.36 -34.52
CA LEU A 11 21.58 11.30 -33.57
C LEU A 11 20.17 11.58 -33.01
N ILE A 12 19.14 11.15 -33.74
CA ILE A 12 17.76 11.16 -33.23
C ILE A 12 17.62 9.93 -32.32
N ALA A 13 18.26 9.99 -31.16
CA ALA A 13 17.87 9.14 -30.04
C ALA A 13 16.54 9.69 -29.54
N SER A 14 15.45 9.05 -29.96
CA SER A 14 14.12 9.27 -29.42
C SER A 14 14.17 9.11 -27.90
N ILE A 15 14.21 10.22 -27.19
CA ILE A 15 14.03 10.28 -25.75
C ILE A 15 12.59 9.82 -25.51
N PHE A 16 12.43 8.53 -25.24
CA PHE A 16 11.20 8.00 -24.67
C PHE A 16 11.13 8.59 -23.26
N VAL A 17 10.41 9.71 -23.13
CA VAL A 17 10.04 10.24 -21.82
C VAL A 17 9.04 9.24 -21.26
N ILE A 18 9.55 8.21 -20.58
CA ILE A 18 8.75 7.38 -19.69
C ILE A 18 8.27 8.33 -18.59
N ASN A 19 7.05 8.85 -18.77
CA ASN A 19 6.30 9.47 -17.70
C ASN A 19 6.04 8.36 -16.69
N ASN A 20 6.92 8.21 -15.71
CA ASN A 20 6.59 7.52 -14.48
C ASN A 20 5.57 8.42 -13.78
N THR A 21 4.30 8.27 -14.12
CA THR A 21 3.23 8.65 -13.20
C THR A 21 3.28 7.65 -12.06
N ASP A 22 4.24 7.86 -11.14
CA ASP A 22 4.06 7.40 -9.76
C ASP A 22 2.80 8.12 -9.29
N GLY A 23 1.67 7.41 -9.31
CA GLY A 23 0.51 7.84 -8.53
C GLY A 23 0.99 8.07 -7.11
N GLN A 24 0.55 9.15 -6.47
CA GLN A 24 0.85 9.38 -5.06
C GLN A 24 0.30 8.22 -4.24
N GLN A 25 1.12 7.19 -4.01
CA GLN A 25 0.74 6.03 -3.24
C GLN A 25 0.52 6.48 -1.79
N ILE A 26 -0.66 6.23 -1.24
CA ILE A 26 -1.01 6.63 0.14
C ILE A 26 -0.31 5.80 1.22
N TRP A 27 0.48 4.80 0.83
CA TRP A 27 1.03 3.75 1.68
C TRP A 27 2.55 3.85 1.80
N ASP A 28 3.04 3.65 3.01
CA ASP A 28 4.44 3.51 3.37
C ASP A 28 4.63 2.29 4.28
N PHE A 29 5.86 1.83 4.46
CA PHE A 29 6.19 0.84 5.49
C PHE A 29 6.43 1.49 6.85
N CYS A 30 6.06 0.81 7.93
CA CYS A 30 6.39 1.26 9.28
C CYS A 30 7.90 1.32 9.51
N THR A 31 8.34 2.28 10.33
CA THR A 31 9.66 2.24 10.96
C THR A 31 9.77 0.96 11.80
N GLY A 32 10.61 0.01 11.37
CA GLY A 32 10.75 -1.30 12.01
C GLY A 32 10.15 -2.48 11.24
N ASN A 33 9.65 -2.28 10.01
CA ASN A 33 9.29 -3.37 9.10
C ASN A 33 10.55 -4.10 8.56
N VAL A 34 11.36 -4.65 9.46
CA VAL A 34 12.65 -5.31 9.15
C VAL A 34 12.43 -6.82 9.11
N ASN A 35 13.02 -7.49 8.10
CA ASN A 35 12.92 -8.94 7.91
C ASN A 35 11.45 -9.44 7.92
N ALA A 36 10.58 -8.71 7.22
CA ALA A 36 9.18 -9.08 7.12
C ALA A 36 9.00 -10.41 6.37
N VAL A 37 8.03 -11.23 6.79
CA VAL A 37 7.73 -12.51 6.12
C VAL A 37 7.19 -12.28 4.71
N PHE A 38 6.46 -11.18 4.48
CA PHE A 38 5.93 -10.82 3.17
C PHE A 38 6.74 -9.69 2.54
N ASP A 39 7.44 -10.00 1.45
CA ASP A 39 8.10 -9.02 0.60
C ASP A 39 7.09 -8.47 -0.41
N ILE A 40 6.68 -7.22 -0.25
CA ILE A 40 5.62 -6.61 -1.06
C ILE A 40 6.24 -5.94 -2.28
N GLU A 41 5.88 -6.43 -3.46
CA GLU A 41 6.32 -5.90 -4.76
C GLU A 41 5.34 -4.85 -5.31
N LYS A 42 4.05 -4.99 -4.99
CA LYS A 42 3.00 -4.05 -5.40
C LYS A 42 1.96 -3.87 -4.30
N LEU A 43 1.65 -2.62 -4.00
CA LEU A 43 0.59 -2.20 -3.09
C LEU A 43 -0.16 -1.00 -3.69
N THR A 44 -1.38 -1.23 -4.15
CA THR A 44 -2.21 -0.18 -4.75
C THR A 44 -3.62 -0.22 -4.17
N VAL A 45 -4.34 0.89 -4.23
CA VAL A 45 -5.76 0.97 -3.87
C VAL A 45 -6.54 1.56 -5.05
N ASP A 46 -7.80 1.18 -5.22
CA ASP A 46 -8.70 1.75 -6.22
C ASP A 46 -10.11 1.93 -5.63
N PRO A 47 -10.70 3.14 -5.64
CA PRO A 47 -10.08 4.39 -6.09
C PRO A 47 -8.95 4.87 -5.16
N ASP A 48 -8.01 5.65 -5.70
CA ASP A 48 -6.93 6.30 -4.95
C ASP A 48 -7.00 7.84 -5.12
N PRO A 49 -7.30 8.61 -4.07
CA PRO A 49 -7.62 8.16 -2.71
C PRO A 49 -9.01 7.48 -2.62
N PRO A 50 -9.25 6.65 -1.58
CA PRO A 50 -10.57 6.06 -1.35
C PRO A 50 -11.67 7.13 -1.23
N VAL A 51 -12.86 6.81 -1.77
CA VAL A 51 -13.99 7.75 -1.83
C VAL A 51 -15.08 7.36 -0.84
N ILE A 52 -15.58 8.34 -0.08
CA ILE A 52 -16.63 8.15 0.92
C ILE A 52 -17.93 7.71 0.23
N GLY A 53 -18.52 6.63 0.73
CA GLY A 53 -19.73 6.04 0.18
C GLY A 53 -19.49 5.04 -0.96
N GLN A 54 -18.23 4.74 -1.30
CA GLN A 54 -17.85 3.76 -2.31
C GLN A 54 -17.00 2.64 -1.70
N SER A 55 -16.97 1.49 -2.38
CA SER A 55 -16.03 0.43 -2.08
C SER A 55 -14.65 0.79 -2.62
N ALA A 56 -13.61 0.56 -1.82
CA ALA A 56 -12.22 0.66 -2.24
C ALA A 56 -11.57 -0.72 -2.19
N THR A 57 -10.83 -1.09 -3.24
CA THR A 57 -10.13 -2.37 -3.31
C THR A 57 -8.64 -2.14 -3.19
N VAL A 58 -8.02 -2.77 -2.20
CA VAL A 58 -6.57 -2.84 -2.03
C VAL A 58 -6.06 -4.07 -2.74
N TYR A 59 -5.01 -3.91 -3.54
CA TYR A 59 -4.33 -4.96 -4.27
C TYR A 59 -2.92 -5.11 -3.73
N LEU A 60 -2.59 -6.30 -3.24
CA LEU A 60 -1.26 -6.67 -2.77
C LEU A 60 -0.70 -7.80 -3.65
N ALA A 61 0.53 -7.63 -4.10
CA ALA A 61 1.31 -8.68 -4.73
C ALA A 61 2.73 -8.70 -4.18
N GLY A 62 3.28 -9.89 -4.03
CA GLY A 62 4.66 -10.07 -3.57
C GLY A 62 4.98 -11.53 -3.30
N THR A 63 5.98 -11.76 -2.45
CA THR A 63 6.47 -13.10 -2.12
C THR A 63 6.50 -13.33 -0.61
N LEU A 64 5.88 -14.42 -0.15
CA LEU A 64 6.00 -14.90 1.23
C LEU A 64 7.25 -15.76 1.36
N ASN A 65 8.13 -15.40 2.30
CA ASN A 65 9.39 -16.10 2.54
C ASN A 65 9.21 -17.38 3.38
N GLU A 66 8.08 -17.50 4.09
CA GLU A 66 7.76 -18.62 4.98
C GLU A 66 6.27 -18.97 4.88
N GLU A 67 5.90 -20.19 5.29
CA GLU A 67 4.50 -20.60 5.38
C GLU A 67 3.80 -19.88 6.54
N VAL A 68 2.58 -19.38 6.28
CA VAL A 68 1.73 -18.74 7.28
C VAL A 68 0.54 -19.66 7.58
N THR A 69 0.49 -20.19 8.80
CA THR A 69 -0.56 -21.12 9.26
C THR A 69 -1.56 -20.46 10.21
N GLY A 70 -1.25 -19.24 10.66
CA GLY A 70 -2.01 -18.48 11.63
C GLY A 70 -1.48 -17.06 11.73
N GLY A 71 -2.14 -16.23 12.53
CA GLY A 71 -1.64 -14.89 12.78
C GLY A 71 -2.71 -13.92 13.25
N THR A 72 -2.25 -12.74 13.64
CA THR A 72 -3.09 -11.63 14.11
C THR A 72 -2.84 -10.37 13.30
N SER A 73 -3.85 -9.53 13.20
CA SER A 73 -3.74 -8.20 12.59
C SER A 73 -4.31 -7.15 13.54
N SER A 74 -3.69 -5.96 13.54
CA SER A 74 -4.21 -4.76 14.19
C SER A 74 -4.17 -3.58 13.23
N MET A 75 -5.27 -2.82 13.17
CA MET A 75 -5.37 -1.59 12.39
C MET A 75 -5.76 -0.44 13.31
N ALA A 76 -4.86 0.51 13.49
CA ALA A 76 -5.10 1.73 14.22
C ALA A 76 -5.30 2.89 13.25
N ILE A 77 -6.41 3.62 13.36
CA ILE A 77 -6.76 4.73 12.48
C ILE A 77 -6.93 6.00 13.31
N GLN A 78 -6.45 7.12 12.77
CA GLN A 78 -6.68 8.45 13.32
C GLN A 78 -7.25 9.36 12.24
N TYR A 79 -8.19 10.22 12.63
CA TYR A 79 -8.71 11.28 11.77
C TYR A 79 -8.41 12.65 12.38
N PHE A 80 -8.20 13.65 11.52
CA PHE A 80 -7.87 15.01 11.97
C PHE A 80 -9.14 15.84 12.13
N PHE A 81 -9.39 16.34 13.35
CA PHE A 81 -10.57 17.17 13.65
C PHE A 81 -10.26 18.20 14.74
N GLY A 82 -10.69 19.44 14.52
CA GLY A 82 -10.51 20.52 15.50
C GLY A 82 -9.05 20.79 15.85
N GLY A 83 -8.15 20.74 14.85
CA GLY A 83 -6.72 21.04 15.03
C GLY A 83 -5.88 19.92 15.65
N SER A 84 -6.43 18.71 15.84
CA SER A 84 -5.70 17.59 16.43
C SER A 84 -6.17 16.24 15.92
N TRP A 85 -5.31 15.22 16.06
CA TRP A 85 -5.64 13.85 15.68
C TRP A 85 -6.54 13.19 16.74
N ARG A 86 -7.49 12.38 16.28
CA ARG A 86 -8.44 11.61 17.09
C ARG A 86 -8.35 10.15 16.69
N ALA A 87 -8.05 9.28 17.65
CA ALA A 87 -7.99 7.85 17.42
C ALA A 87 -9.40 7.26 17.31
N LEU A 88 -9.58 6.36 16.34
CA LEU A 88 -10.71 5.45 16.25
C LEU A 88 -10.41 4.19 17.07
N PRO A 89 -11.43 3.36 17.39
CA PRO A 89 -11.20 2.03 17.94
C PRO A 89 -10.23 1.23 17.06
N VAL A 90 -9.32 0.48 17.69
CA VAL A 90 -8.39 -0.40 16.99
C VAL A 90 -9.16 -1.62 16.48
N PHE A 91 -9.02 -1.92 15.20
CA PHE A 91 -9.62 -3.11 14.61
C PHE A 91 -8.65 -4.27 14.72
N HIS A 92 -9.11 -5.37 15.31
CA HIS A 92 -8.34 -6.60 15.43
C HIS A 92 -8.90 -7.68 14.53
N GLY A 93 -8.02 -8.51 13.98
CA GLY A 93 -8.38 -9.62 13.11
C GLY A 93 -7.41 -10.79 13.23
N GLU A 94 -7.76 -11.88 12.57
CA GLU A 94 -6.93 -13.08 12.44
C GLU A 94 -6.63 -13.29 10.96
N VAL A 95 -5.38 -13.65 10.65
CA VAL A 95 -4.92 -13.83 9.26
C VAL A 95 -5.77 -14.86 8.52
N CYS A 96 -6.06 -16.00 9.15
CA CYS A 96 -6.83 -17.09 8.55
C CYS A 96 -8.35 -16.85 8.47
N LYS A 97 -8.84 -15.71 8.95
CA LYS A 97 -10.20 -15.24 8.66
C LYS A 97 -10.25 -14.35 7.41
N MET A 98 -9.12 -13.79 7.01
CA MET A 98 -8.98 -12.92 5.84
C MET A 98 -8.56 -13.69 4.59
N THR A 99 -7.76 -14.75 4.76
CA THR A 99 -7.32 -15.63 3.67
C THR A 99 -7.40 -17.10 4.07
N THR A 100 -7.32 -18.01 3.10
CA THR A 100 -7.33 -19.46 3.34
C THR A 100 -5.97 -19.92 3.82
N CYS A 101 -5.92 -20.51 5.02
CA CYS A 101 -4.72 -21.09 5.60
C CYS A 101 -4.66 -22.63 5.40
N PRO A 102 -3.46 -23.24 5.36
CA PRO A 102 -2.16 -22.57 5.39
C PRO A 102 -1.85 -21.84 4.07
N VAL A 103 -1.22 -20.67 4.18
CA VAL A 103 -0.69 -19.94 3.01
C VAL A 103 0.76 -20.39 2.80
N PRO A 104 1.07 -21.12 1.71
CA PRO A 104 2.42 -21.60 1.46
C PRO A 104 3.38 -20.44 1.18
N ALA A 105 4.67 -20.68 1.42
CA ALA A 105 5.73 -19.79 0.95
C ALA A 105 5.73 -19.69 -0.58
N GLY A 106 6.13 -18.53 -1.11
CA GLY A 106 6.18 -18.24 -2.54
C GLY A 106 5.32 -17.04 -2.95
N PRO A 107 5.05 -16.88 -4.26
CA PRO A 107 4.26 -15.78 -4.77
C PRO A 107 2.86 -15.73 -4.15
N PHE A 108 2.48 -14.55 -3.66
CA PHE A 108 1.21 -14.33 -2.99
C PHE A 108 0.51 -13.09 -3.58
N LEU A 109 -0.76 -13.29 -3.95
CA LEU A 109 -1.64 -12.25 -4.45
C LEU A 109 -2.85 -12.17 -3.53
N TYR A 110 -3.18 -10.96 -3.09
CA TYR A 110 -4.30 -10.73 -2.20
C TYR A 110 -5.00 -9.43 -2.53
N ASN A 111 -6.31 -9.52 -2.72
CA ASN A 111 -7.17 -8.38 -2.99
C ASN A 111 -8.19 -8.28 -1.85
N TYR A 112 -8.35 -7.08 -1.30
CA TYR A 112 -9.30 -6.84 -0.22
C TYR A 112 -10.15 -5.61 -0.54
N THR A 113 -11.46 -5.83 -0.65
CA THR A 113 -12.43 -4.76 -0.85
C THR A 113 -13.00 -4.36 0.49
N LEU A 114 -12.91 -3.06 0.80
CA LEU A 114 -13.49 -2.44 1.97
C LEU A 114 -14.47 -1.36 1.57
N ASP A 115 -15.62 -1.30 2.23
CA ASP A 115 -16.57 -0.22 2.05
C ASP A 115 -16.16 0.98 2.90
N VAL A 116 -16.07 2.16 2.30
CA VAL A 116 -15.93 3.43 3.04
C VAL A 116 -17.34 3.96 3.32
N PRO A 117 -17.88 3.84 4.55
CA PRO A 117 -19.29 4.15 4.80
C PRO A 117 -19.63 5.62 4.49
N PHE A 118 -20.84 5.90 4.01
CA PHE A 118 -21.28 7.27 3.71
C PHE A 118 -21.26 8.23 4.93
N ILE A 119 -21.32 7.67 6.14
CA ILE A 119 -21.24 8.42 7.41
C ILE A 119 -19.81 8.83 7.78
N THR A 120 -18.80 8.41 7.01
CA THR A 120 -17.38 8.75 7.25
C THR A 120 -17.18 10.27 7.11
N PRO A 121 -16.61 10.94 8.12
CA PRO A 121 -16.31 12.37 8.01
C PRO A 121 -15.32 12.68 6.88
N GLN A 122 -15.50 13.79 6.19
CA GLN A 122 -14.49 14.28 5.25
C GLN A 122 -13.28 14.81 6.02
N GLY A 123 -12.07 14.60 5.48
CA GLY A 123 -10.86 15.14 6.07
C GLY A 123 -9.65 14.21 5.94
N GLN A 124 -8.61 14.52 6.72
CA GLN A 124 -7.36 13.77 6.72
C GLN A 124 -7.44 12.56 7.65
N TYR A 125 -6.94 11.44 7.15
CA TYR A 125 -6.85 10.17 7.86
C TYR A 125 -5.44 9.62 7.75
N LYS A 126 -4.98 9.01 8.83
CA LYS A 126 -3.77 8.21 8.83
C LYS A 126 -3.98 6.95 9.63
N GLY A 127 -3.21 5.91 9.33
CA GLY A 127 -3.30 4.68 10.08
C GLY A 127 -2.07 3.83 10.00
N VAL A 128 -2.08 2.78 10.81
CA VAL A 128 -1.02 1.77 10.90
C VAL A 128 -1.70 0.40 10.91
N LEU A 129 -1.30 -0.45 9.97
CA LEU A 129 -1.63 -1.86 9.91
C LEU A 129 -0.41 -2.67 10.35
N GLN A 130 -0.58 -3.56 11.32
CA GLN A 130 0.43 -4.52 11.72
C GLN A 130 -0.14 -5.92 11.58
N VAL A 131 0.64 -6.82 11.00
CA VAL A 131 0.24 -8.22 10.81
C VAL A 131 1.38 -9.12 11.28
N PHE A 132 1.05 -10.09 12.14
CA PHE A 132 2.01 -11.04 12.69
C PHE A 132 1.55 -12.48 12.41
N ASP A 133 2.49 -13.38 12.15
CA ASP A 133 2.23 -14.80 11.89
C ASP A 133 1.97 -15.60 13.19
N GLN A 134 1.82 -16.92 13.05
CA GLN A 134 1.64 -17.87 14.15
C GLN A 134 2.79 -17.87 15.19
N ASN A 135 3.98 -17.38 14.82
CA ASN A 135 5.18 -17.30 15.64
C ASN A 135 5.46 -15.88 16.13
N ASN A 136 4.51 -14.96 15.97
CA ASN A 136 4.65 -13.54 16.26
C ASN A 136 5.78 -12.86 15.46
N LYS A 137 6.13 -13.39 14.28
CA LYS A 137 7.00 -12.73 13.30
C LYS A 137 6.19 -11.71 12.51
N ASN A 138 6.79 -10.58 12.22
CA ASN A 138 6.19 -9.53 11.41
C ASN A 138 5.95 -10.03 9.98
N ILE A 139 4.68 -10.19 9.58
CA ILE A 139 4.32 -10.46 8.19
C ILE A 139 4.49 -9.18 7.38
N THR A 140 3.87 -8.09 7.83
CA THR A 140 4.04 -6.77 7.25
C THR A 140 3.54 -5.70 8.23
N CYS A 141 4.16 -4.52 8.14
CA CYS A 141 3.69 -3.32 8.83
C CYS A 141 3.62 -2.17 7.83
N LEU A 142 2.41 -1.65 7.65
CA LEU A 142 2.09 -0.58 6.70
C LEU A 142 1.55 0.62 7.45
N THR A 143 1.87 1.81 6.96
CA THR A 143 1.23 3.06 7.36
C THR A 143 0.54 3.67 6.16
N PHE A 144 -0.55 4.41 6.38
CA PHE A 144 -1.14 5.22 5.33
C PHE A 144 -1.42 6.64 5.80
N ASN A 145 -1.44 7.56 4.85
CA ASN A 145 -1.91 8.93 5.04
C ASN A 145 -2.68 9.39 3.80
N THR A 146 -3.94 9.77 3.98
CA THR A 146 -4.82 10.14 2.87
C THR A 146 -5.85 11.20 3.29
N THR A 147 -6.50 11.81 2.30
CA THR A 147 -7.64 12.71 2.51
C THR A 147 -8.87 12.09 1.86
N LEU A 148 -9.91 11.86 2.65
CA LEU A 148 -11.16 11.27 2.18
C LEU A 148 -12.18 12.38 1.83
N SER A 149 -12.73 12.29 0.62
CA SER A 149 -13.83 13.13 0.13
C SER A 149 -14.98 12.27 -0.41
N ARG A 150 -16.13 12.90 -0.67
CA ARG A 150 -17.30 12.26 -1.30
C ARG A 150 -17.20 12.39 -2.82
#